data_AF-A0A937NV39-F1
#
_entry.id   AF-A0A937NV39-F1
#
_cell.length_a   1.000
_cell.length_b   1.000
_cell.length_c   1.000
_cell.angle_alpha   90.00
_cell.angle_beta   90.00
_cell.angle_gamma   90.00
#
_symmetry.space_group_name_H-M   'P 1'
#
loop_
_entity.id
_entity.type
_entity.pdbx_description
1 polymer ?
#
loop_
_entity_poly.entity_id
_entity_poly.type
_entity_poly.pdbx_seq_one_letter_code
_entity_poly.pdbx_strand_id
1 'polypeptide(L)' 'MIMKLRYDTSGRWFKGNTHIHSTASDGGKTFAELAGMYAGAGYDFLFRTDHWVASDTSKDAESYPLLWID' A
#
# COMPACT_ATOMS: atom_id res chain seq x y z
N MET A 1 7.22 -26.79 24.43
CA MET A 1 8.25 -26.43 23.43
C MET A 1 8.08 -24.96 23.11
N ILE A 2 9.04 -24.10 23.48
CA ILE A 2 8.95 -22.65 23.22
C ILE A 2 9.35 -22.41 21.76
N MET A 3 8.43 -21.88 20.96
CA MET A 3 8.69 -21.55 19.56
C MET A 3 9.61 -20.32 19.49
N LYS A 4 10.90 -20.56 19.24
CA LYS A 4 11.87 -19.49 19.04
C LYS A 4 11.84 -19.09 17.57
N LEU A 5 11.23 -17.94 17.28
CA LEU A 5 11.26 -17.34 15.94
C LEU A 5 12.69 -16.85 15.64
N ARG A 6 13.07 -16.85 14.34
CA ARG A 6 14.39 -16.39 13.90
C ARG A 6 14.58 -14.87 13.99
N TYR A 7 13.48 -14.13 14.05
CA TYR A 7 13.46 -12.67 14.03
C TYR A 7 12.69 -12.16 15.25
N ASP A 8 13.04 -10.96 15.69
CA ASP A 8 12.28 -10.24 16.71
C ASP A 8 10.90 -9.89 16.15
N THR A 9 9.85 -10.30 16.87
CA THR A 9 8.46 -10.02 16.52
C THR A 9 7.78 -9.10 17.55
N SER A 10 8.55 -8.46 18.43
CA SER A 10 8.03 -7.50 19.40
C SER A 10 7.60 -6.17 18.77
N GLY A 11 8.06 -5.89 17.55
CA GLY A 11 7.63 -4.73 16.76
C GLY A 11 6.23 -4.86 16.16
N ARG A 12 5.76 -3.77 15.53
CA ARG A 12 4.52 -3.79 14.75
C ARG A 12 4.80 -4.34 13.35
N TRP A 13 4.07 -5.38 12.99
CA TRP A 13 4.02 -5.88 11.62
C TRP A 13 2.98 -5.09 10.84
N PHE A 14 3.34 -4.68 9.61
CA PHE A 14 2.47 -3.94 8.71
C PHE A 14 2.21 -4.78 7.46
N LYS A 15 0.95 -4.87 7.07
CA LYS A 15 0.53 -5.56 5.85
C LYS A 15 0.51 -4.56 4.70
N GLY A 16 1.21 -4.85 3.62
CA GLY A 16 1.25 -3.95 2.47
C GLY A 16 1.17 -4.67 1.14
N ASN A 17 0.78 -3.93 0.09
CA ASN A 17 0.94 -4.37 -1.29
C ASN A 17 2.03 -3.53 -1.96
N THR A 18 3.07 -4.21 -2.45
CA THR A 18 4.26 -3.60 -3.02
C THR A 18 4.20 -3.42 -4.54
N HIS A 19 3.13 -3.88 -5.19
CA HIS A 19 2.96 -3.72 -6.64
C HIS A 19 1.48 -3.75 -7.04
N ILE A 20 0.95 -2.60 -7.44
CA ILE A 20 -0.44 -2.46 -7.94
C ILE A 20 -0.50 -1.40 -9.03
N HIS A 21 -1.45 -1.59 -9.94
CA HIS A 21 -1.74 -0.65 -11.01
C HIS A 21 -3.11 0.00 -10.76
N SER A 22 -3.23 1.26 -11.15
CA SER A 22 -4.42 2.08 -11.03
C SER A 22 -4.88 2.54 -12.42
N THR A 23 -5.90 3.40 -12.46
CA THR A 23 -6.31 4.08 -13.69
C THR A 23 -5.24 5.02 -14.28
N ALA A 24 -4.11 5.22 -13.60
CA ALA A 24 -2.97 5.97 -14.15
C ALA A 24 -2.19 5.18 -15.21
N SER A 25 -2.35 3.85 -15.30
CA SER A 25 -1.85 3.04 -16.40
C SER A 25 -2.88 2.02 -16.91
N ASP A 26 -2.76 0.74 -16.60
CA ASP A 26 -3.62 -0.35 -17.08
C ASP A 26 -4.47 -1.00 -15.97
N GLY A 27 -4.49 -0.40 -14.76
CA GLY A 27 -5.38 -0.79 -13.69
C GLY A 27 -6.81 -0.26 -13.86
N GLY A 28 -7.75 -0.87 -13.13
CA GLY A 28 -9.18 -0.54 -13.24
C GLY A 28 -9.76 0.30 -12.10
N LYS A 29 -8.92 0.85 -11.21
CA LYS A 29 -9.35 1.56 -9.99
C LYS A 29 -8.48 2.79 -9.74
N THR A 30 -9.10 3.86 -9.27
CA THR A 30 -8.42 5.08 -8.82
C THR A 30 -7.61 4.82 -7.53
N PHE A 31 -6.69 5.71 -7.18
CA PHE A 31 -5.96 5.61 -5.91
C PHE A 31 -6.89 5.64 -4.70
N ALA A 32 -7.95 6.45 -4.72
CA ALA A 32 -8.95 6.48 -3.65
C ALA A 32 -9.69 5.15 -3.46
N GLU A 33 -10.13 4.54 -4.56
CA GLU A 33 -10.79 3.23 -4.51
C GLU A 33 -9.85 2.14 -4.02
N LEU A 34 -8.60 2.12 -4.50
CA LEU A 34 -7.58 1.19 -4.03
C LEU A 34 -7.32 1.37 -2.53
N ALA A 35 -7.10 2.61 -2.08
CA ALA A 35 -6.85 2.89 -0.67
C ALA A 35 -7.99 2.42 0.23
N GLY A 36 -9.24 2.71 -0.15
CA GLY A 36 -10.43 2.25 0.58
C GLY A 36 -10.55 0.72 0.63
N MET A 37 -10.37 0.05 -0.51
CA MET A 37 -10.44 -1.41 -0.59
C MET A 37 -9.38 -2.10 0.26
N TYR A 38 -8.13 -1.65 0.17
CA TYR A 38 -7.01 -2.26 0.88
C TYR A 38 -7.05 -1.95 2.38
N ALA A 39 -7.44 -0.74 2.77
CA ALA A 39 -7.68 -0.42 4.19
C ALA A 39 -8.80 -1.28 4.77
N GLY A 40 -9.90 -1.48 4.02
CA GLY A 40 -10.98 -2.39 4.40
C GLY A 40 -10.54 -3.86 4.53
N ALA A 41 -9.47 -4.25 3.84
CA ALA A 41 -8.83 -5.56 3.94
C ALA A 41 -7.69 -5.65 4.98
N GLY A 42 -7.54 -4.62 5.81
CA GLY A 42 -6.55 -4.55 6.90
C GLY A 42 -5.12 -4.35 6.42
N TYR A 43 -4.91 -3.69 5.27
CA TYR A 43 -3.59 -3.25 4.84
C TYR A 43 -3.26 -1.89 5.46
N ASP A 44 -1.98 -1.71 5.79
CA ASP A 44 -1.44 -0.50 6.37
C ASP A 44 -0.78 0.40 5.31
N PHE A 45 -0.29 -0.15 4.19
CA PHE A 45 0.37 0.63 3.14
C PHE A 45 0.24 0.04 1.73
N LEU A 46 0.44 0.87 0.70
CA LEU A 46 0.46 0.51 -0.71
C LEU A 46 1.56 1.25 -1.48
N PHE A 47 2.09 0.63 -2.53
CA PHE A 47 3.02 1.26 -3.48
C PHE A 47 2.29 1.66 -4.77
N ARG A 48 2.65 2.80 -5.36
CA ARG A 48 2.15 3.23 -6.68
C ARG A 48 3.15 2.80 -7.77
N THR A 49 2.80 1.76 -8.52
CA THR A 49 3.73 1.14 -9.48
C THR A 49 3.14 1.06 -10.89
N ASP A 50 2.34 2.05 -11.26
CA ASP A 50 1.76 2.17 -12.60
C ASP A 50 2.82 2.21 -13.70
N HIS A 51 2.51 1.59 -14.85
CA HIS A 51 3.44 1.50 -15.96
C HIS A 51 3.85 2.87 -16.49
N TRP A 52 5.16 3.14 -16.45
CA TRP A 52 5.79 4.36 -17.00
C TRP A 52 5.26 5.67 -16.38
N VAL A 53 4.62 5.59 -15.21
CA VAL A 53 4.17 6.75 -14.44
C VAL A 53 5.11 6.91 -13.26
N ALA A 54 5.82 8.04 -13.20
CA ALA A 54 6.57 8.39 -12.01
C ALA A 54 5.59 8.74 -10.89
N SER A 55 5.68 8.02 -9.77
CA SER A 55 4.83 8.30 -8.62
C SER A 55 5.35 9.49 -7.82
N ASP A 56 4.42 10.27 -7.25
CA ASP A 56 4.70 11.41 -6.37
C ASP A 56 3.52 11.59 -5.41
N THR A 57 3.54 10.82 -4.33
CA THR A 57 2.52 10.87 -3.27
C THR A 57 2.49 12.20 -2.52
N SER A 58 3.57 12.98 -2.56
CA SER A 58 3.63 14.30 -1.91
C SER A 58 2.74 15.35 -2.59
N LYS A 59 2.40 15.13 -3.87
CA LYS A 59 1.50 15.99 -4.65
C LYS A 59 0.04 15.59 -4.56
N ASP A 60 -0.26 14.46 -3.91
CA ASP A 60 -1.64 14.04 -3.74
C ASP A 60 -2.33 14.94 -2.71
N ALA A 61 -3.45 15.55 -3.10
CA ALA A 61 -4.24 16.43 -2.23
C ALA A 61 -5.20 15.64 -1.33
N GLU A 62 -5.40 14.36 -1.61
CA GLU A 62 -6.31 13.51 -0.87
C GLU A 62 -5.64 12.90 0.37
N SER A 63 -6.46 12.64 1.40
CA SER A 63 -6.05 11.90 2.59
C SER A 63 -6.63 10.50 2.55
N TYR A 64 -5.78 9.51 2.84
CA TYR A 64 -6.14 8.10 2.73
C TYR A 64 -6.05 7.38 4.09
N PRO A 65 -6.86 6.33 4.31
CA PRO A 65 -6.84 5.53 5.54
C PRO A 65 -5.65 4.57 5.63
N LEU A 66 -4.68 4.67 4.72
CA LEU A 66 -3.43 3.92 4.69
C LEU A 66 -2.32 4.77 4.08
N LEU A 67 -1.07 4.33 4.23
CA LEU A 67 0.09 5.03 3.69
C LEU A 67 0.32 4.67 2.21
N TRP A 68 0.45 5.67 1.35
CA TRP A 68 1.02 5.50 0.01
C TRP A 68 2.53 5.71 0.02
N ILE A 69 3.24 4.90 -0.77
CA ILE A 69 4.70 4.92 -0.91
C ILE A 69 5.06 4.96 -2.41
N ASP A 70 6.10 5.73 -2.73
CA ASP A 70 6.74 5.84 -4.05
C ASP A 70 8.02 5.00 -4.14
#